data_AF-A0A816NWA6-F1
#
_entry.id   AF-A0A816NWA6-F1
#
_cell.length_a   1.000
_cell.length_b   1.000
_cell.length_c   1.000
_cell.angle_alpha   90.00
_cell.angle_beta   90.00
_cell.angle_gamma   90.00
#
_symmetry.space_group_name_H-M   'P 1'
#
loop_
_entity.id
_entity.type
_entity.pdbx_description
1 polymer ?
#
loop_
_entity_poly.entity_id
_entity_poly.type
_entity_poly.pdbx_seq_one_letter_code
_entity_poly.pdbx_strand_id
1 'polypeptide(L)' 'MAISKIFFSDLKSSKCSSVVEARLLRYWEARNVKRGGELMWINMLLMDVNSTII' A
#
# COMPACT_ATOMS: atom_id res chain seq x y z
N MET A 1 -11.94 16.09 -9.62
CA MET A 1 -11.35 16.34 -8.30
C MET A 1 -9.88 15.94 -8.37
N ALA A 2 -8.95 16.87 -8.22
CA ALA A 2 -7.52 16.54 -8.27
C ALA A 2 -7.11 15.97 -6.90
N ILE A 3 -6.67 14.71 -6.86
CA ILE A 3 -6.10 14.12 -5.64
C ILE A 3 -4.64 14.57 -5.60
N SER A 4 -4.29 15.41 -4.63
CA SER A 4 -2.90 15.76 -4.38
C SER A 4 -2.11 14.53 -3.92
N LYS A 5 -0.87 14.42 -4.39
CA LYS A 5 0.08 13.43 -3.88
C LYS A 5 0.42 13.75 -2.43
N ILE A 6 0.44 12.74 -1.57
CA ILE A 6 0.81 12.86 -0.15
C ILE A 6 1.92 11.87 0.22
N PHE A 7 2.52 12.04 1.39
CA PHE A 7 3.45 11.06 1.96
C PHE A 7 2.69 10.01 2.78
N PHE A 8 3.34 8.88 3.05
CA PHE A 8 2.81 7.82 3.91
C PHE A 8 2.54 8.32 5.33
N SER A 9 3.36 9.24 5.85
CA SER A 9 3.13 9.89 7.16
C SER A 9 1.81 10.67 7.24
N ASP A 10 1.26 11.08 6.10
CA ASP A 10 0.03 11.87 6.03
C ASP A 10 -1.23 11.00 5.84
N LEU A 11 -1.07 9.67 5.74
CA LEU A 11 -2.20 8.75 5.61
C LEU A 11 -3.09 8.81 6.85
N LYS A 12 -4.39 8.98 6.62
CA LYS A 12 -5.42 8.99 7.67
C LYS A 12 -6.45 7.91 7.39
N SER A 13 -6.83 7.17 8.44
CA SER A 13 -7.85 6.12 8.37
C SER A 13 -9.24 6.63 7.97
N SER A 14 -9.51 7.93 8.13
CA SER A 14 -10.78 8.56 7.76
C SER A 14 -10.96 8.78 6.25
N LYS A 15 -9.91 8.58 5.43
CA LYS A 15 -9.95 8.86 3.99
C LYS A 15 -9.92 7.56 3.19
N CYS A 16 -10.94 7.36 2.34
CA CYS A 16 -11.09 6.11 1.58
C CYS A 16 -10.11 5.96 0.39
N SER A 17 -9.47 7.05 -0.07
CA SER A 17 -8.55 7.01 -1.20
C SER A 17 -7.49 8.11 -1.10
N SER A 18 -6.24 7.77 -1.43
CA SER A 18 -5.12 8.69 -1.52
C SER A 18 -4.15 8.25 -2.62
N VAL A 19 -3.33 9.19 -3.10
CA VAL A 19 -2.28 8.94 -4.08
C VAL A 19 -0.94 9.21 -3.41
N VAL A 20 -0.05 8.22 -3.41
CA VAL A 20 1.30 8.32 -2.86
C VAL A 20 2.28 7.90 -3.95
N GLU A 21 3.40 8.60 -4.05
CA GLU A 21 4.52 8.21 -4.90
C GLU A 21 5.57 7.51 -4.05
N ALA A 22 5.86 6.25 -4.34
CA ALA A 22 6.73 5.42 -3.51
C ALA A 22 7.55 4.44 -4.36
N ARG A 23 8.65 3.97 -3.79
CA ARG A 23 9.49 2.90 -4.34
C ARG A 23 9.11 1.58 -3.69
N LEU A 24 8.96 0.53 -4.50
CA LEU A 24 8.83 -0.84 -4.01
C LEU A 24 10.20 -1.39 -3.64
N LEU A 25 10.40 -1.73 -2.37
CA LEU A 25 11.66 -2.29 -1.87
C LEU A 25 11.66 -3.82 -1.85
N ARG A 26 10.55 -4.42 -1.44
CA ARG A 26 10.43 -5.88 -1.32
C ARG A 26 8.99 -6.30 -1.47
N TYR A 27 8.76 -7.47 -2.04
CA TYR A 27 7.48 -8.15 -2.00
C TYR A 27 7.67 -9.58 -1.47
N TRP A 28 6.61 -10.15 -0.92
CA TRP A 28 6.58 -11.54 -0.50
C TRP A 28 5.74 -12.37 -1.46
N GLU A 29 5.91 -13.69 -1.36
CA GLU A 29 5.10 -14.63 -2.12
C GLU A 29 3.62 -14.41 -1.84
N ALA A 30 2.84 -14.44 -2.91
CA ALA A 30 1.42 -14.22 -2.86
C ALA A 30 0.74 -15.39 -2.14
N ARG A 31 -0.26 -15.12 -1.31
CA ARG A 31 -0.96 -16.15 -0.51
C ARG A 31 -2.46 -16.03 -0.66
N ASN A 32 -3.15 -17.16 -0.63
CA ASN A 32 -4.61 -17.18 -0.63
C ASN A 32 -5.14 -16.75 0.74
N VAL A 33 -6.00 -15.74 0.76
CA VAL A 33 -6.59 -15.16 1.98
C VAL A 33 -7.99 -15.69 2.23
N LYS A 34 -8.71 -16.07 1.16
CA LYS A 34 -10.03 -16.70 1.26
C LYS A 34 -9.98 -18.19 0.96
N ARG A 35 -10.85 -18.92 1.66
CA ARG A 35 -11.11 -20.35 1.41
C ARG A 35 -11.71 -20.49 0.01
N GLY A 36 -11.08 -21.28 -0.85
CA GLY A 36 -11.46 -21.43 -2.26
C GLY A 36 -10.52 -20.76 -3.26
N GLY A 37 -9.49 -20.01 -2.80
CA GLY A 37 -8.48 -19.42 -3.69
C GLY A 37 -8.95 -18.20 -4.50
N GLU A 38 -10.17 -17.72 -4.24
CA GLU A 38 -10.78 -16.59 -4.97
C GLU A 38 -10.08 -15.25 -4.71
N LEU A 39 -9.33 -15.14 -3.60
CA LEU A 39 -8.65 -13.93 -3.19
C LEU A 39 -7.24 -14.24 -2.71
N MET A 40 -6.28 -13.58 -3.36
CA MET A 40 -4.86 -13.67 -3.09
C MET A 40 -4.36 -12.30 -2.62
N TRP A 41 -3.54 -12.26 -1.58
CA TRP A 41 -2.83 -11.04 -1.16
C TRP A 41 -1.33 -11.16 -1.42
N ILE A 42 -0.68 -10.01 -1.52
CA ILE A 42 0.78 -9.85 -1.56
C ILE A 42 1.12 -8.79 -0.53
N ASN A 43 2.07 -9.08 0.36
CA ASN A 43 2.65 -8.06 1.21
C ASN A 43 3.76 -7.34 0.43
N MET A 44 3.74 -6.01 0.44
CA MET A 44 4.69 -5.17 -0.29
C MET A 44 5.29 -4.13 0.66
N LEU A 45 6.61 -4.13 0.81
CA LEU A 45 7.33 -3.08 1.52
C LEU A 45 7.56 -1.91 0.56
N LEU A 46 6.87 -0.81 0.81
CA LEU A 46 6.97 0.43 0.07
C LEU A 46 7.74 1.47 0.89
N MET A 47 8.46 2.36 0.21
CA MET A 47 9.20 3.46 0.83
C MET A 47 8.95 4.75 0.08
N ASP A 48 8.59 5.79 0.80
CA ASP A 48 8.60 7.17 0.30
C ASP A 48 9.78 7.95 0.90
N VAL A 49 9.81 9.26 0.71
CA VAL A 49 10.91 10.11 1.18
C VAL A 49 11.07 10.07 2.70
N ASN A 50 9.98 9.89 3.44
CA ASN A 50 9.95 10.11 4.89
C ASN A 50 9.77 8.82 5.69
N SER A 51 9.34 7.72 5.06
CA SER A 51 8.90 6.52 5.78
C SER A 51 8.78 5.27 4.91
N THR A 52 8.70 4.12 5.59
CA THR A 52 8.45 2.80 4.98
C THR A 52 7.13 2.23 5.51
N ILE A 53 6.34 1.61 4.65
CA ILE A 53 5.07 0.94 5.01
C ILE A 53 5.01 -0.45 4.39
N ILE A 54 4.31 -1.39 5.05
CA ILE A 54 4.09 -2.77 4.60
C ILE A 54 2.59 -2.98 4.35
#